data_AF-A0A350C3M2-F1
#
_entry.id   AF-A0A350C3M2-F1
#
_cell.length_a   1.000
_cell.length_b   1.000
_cell.length_c   1.000
_cell.angle_alpha   90.00
_cell.angle_beta   90.00
_cell.angle_gamma   90.00
#
_symmetry.space_group_name_H-M   'P 1'
#
loop_
_entity.id
_entity.type
_entity.pdbx_description
1 polymer ?
#
loop_
_entity_poly.entity_id
_entity_poly.type
_entity_poly.pdbx_seq_one_letter_code
_entity_poly.pdbx_strand_id
1 'polypeptide(L)'
;KQSIGKLGLQHRYRFEQRFVEDDFKLRFRYFLGISYPLTDQFYLSSYNEIFLNTVQNAFDRHRLYGGLGYKLSDRIKIELGYMNQFLINTNRDQINVLGFFNF
;
A
#
# COMPACT_ATOMS: atom_id res chain seq x y z
N LYS A 1 10.75 7.52 -4.18
CA LYS A 1 11.30 6.35 -3.46
C LYS A 1 12.63 6.81 -2.92
N GLN A 2 12.84 6.70 -1.62
CA GLN A 2 14.05 7.13 -0.94
C GLN A 2 14.61 5.93 -0.20
N SER A 3 15.88 5.63 -0.41
CA SER A 3 16.59 4.61 0.37
C SER A 3 17.39 5.30 1.46
N ILE A 4 17.06 5.05 2.72
CA ILE A 4 17.84 5.50 3.87
C ILE A 4 18.59 4.27 4.38
N GLY A 5 19.79 4.05 3.84
CA GLY A 5 20.56 2.83 4.07
C GLY A 5 19.82 1.58 3.59
N LYS A 6 19.52 0.66 4.51
CA LYS A 6 18.74 -0.56 4.24
C LYS A 6 17.24 -0.31 4.17
N LEU A 7 16.73 0.79 4.71
CA LEU A 7 15.30 1.12 4.69
C LEU A 7 14.91 1.71 3.34
N GLY A 8 14.01 1.03 2.64
CA GLY A 8 13.31 1.57 1.47
C GLY A 8 12.04 2.29 1.92
N LEU A 9 11.95 3.58 1.63
CA LEU A 9 10.80 4.41 1.93
C LEU A 9 10.14 4.87 0.63
N GLN A 10 8.83 4.70 0.53
CA GLN A 10 8.05 5.06 -0.64
C GLN A 10 6.85 5.89 -0.24
N HIS A 11 6.92 7.17 -0.58
CA HIS A 11 5.82 8.11 -0.45
C HIS A 11 5.28 8.34 -1.84
N ARG A 12 3.96 8.33 -2.00
CA ARG A 12 3.30 8.63 -3.26
C ARG A 12 2.01 9.39 -2.97
N TYR A 13 1.95 10.61 -3.50
CA TYR A 13 0.73 11.43 -3.53
C TYR A 13 0.02 11.19 -4.85
N ARG A 14 -1.30 10.99 -4.79
CA ARG A 14 -2.16 10.95 -5.97
C ARG A 14 -3.37 11.83 -5.73
N PHE A 15 -3.63 12.68 -6.70
CA PHE A 15 -4.85 13.45 -6.75
C PHE A 15 -5.70 12.91 -7.89
N GLU A 16 -6.93 12.52 -7.58
CA GLU A 16 -7.86 11.97 -8.55
C GLU A 16 -9.07 12.89 -8.64
N GLN A 17 -9.36 13.31 -9.87
CA GLN A 17 -10.58 14.00 -10.23
C GLN A 17 -11.49 12.99 -10.91
N ARG A 18 -12.64 12.70 -10.31
CA ARG A 18 -13.65 11.83 -10.90
C ARG A 18 -14.80 12.70 -11.39
N PHE A 19 -14.96 12.72 -12.71
CA PHE A 19 -16.09 13.33 -13.40
C PHE A 19 -17.12 12.23 -13.67
N VAL A 20 -18.19 12.18 -12.88
CA VAL A 20 -19.36 11.35 -13.19
C VAL A 20 -20.54 12.29 -13.29
N GLU A 21 -20.94 12.58 -14.52
CA GLU A 21 -22.08 13.46 -14.86
C GLU A 21 -22.05 14.78 -14.07
N ASP A 22 -22.97 14.97 -13.11
CA ASP A 22 -23.12 16.17 -12.29
C ASP A 22 -22.41 16.12 -10.91
N ASP A 23 -21.74 15.00 -10.57
CA ASP A 23 -21.12 14.79 -9.26
C ASP A 23 -19.60 14.86 -9.35
N PHE A 24 -19.05 16.07 -9.17
CA PHE A 24 -17.62 16.29 -9.12
C PHE A 24 -17.06 15.79 -7.79
N LYS A 25 -16.25 14.72 -7.85
CA LYS A 25 -15.58 14.16 -6.66
C LYS A 25 -14.07 14.32 -6.76
N LEU A 26 -13.52 15.03 -5.78
CA LEU A 26 -12.09 15.07 -5.53
C LEU A 26 -11.71 14.04 -4.49
N ARG A 27 -10.71 13.23 -4.85
CA ARG A 27 -10.11 12.25 -3.96
C ARG A 27 -8.61 12.47 -3.88
N PHE A 28 -8.13 12.63 -2.66
CA PHE A 28 -6.72 12.63 -2.35
C PHE A 28 -6.32 11.28 -1.79
N ARG A 29 -5.25 10.71 -2.33
CA ARG A 29 -4.69 9.44 -1.86
C ARG A 29 -3.24 9.63 -1.48
N TYR A 30 -2.92 9.28 -0.25
CA TYR A 30 -1.55 9.25 0.23
C TYR A 30 -1.14 7.80 0.51
N PHE A 31 -0.08 7.36 -0.16
CA PHE A 31 0.53 6.06 0.06
C PHE A 31 1.91 6.23 0.70
N LEU A 32 2.11 5.58 1.83
CA LEU A 32 3.37 5.48 2.54
C LEU A 32 3.73 4.00 2.70
N GLY A 33 4.70 3.53 1.92
CA GLY A 33 5.28 2.20 2.01
C GLY A 33 6.66 2.24 2.65
N ILE A 34 6.93 1.27 3.52
CA ILE A 34 8.21 1.01 4.15
C ILE A 34 8.59 -0.43 3.80
N SER A 35 9.83 -0.63 3.39
CA SER A 35 10.41 -1.95 3.17
C SER A 35 11.73 -2.03 3.90
N TYR A 36 11.91 -3.06 4.72
CA TYR A 36 13.12 -3.30 5.47
C TYR A 36 13.66 -4.70 5.19
N PRO A 37 14.89 -4.85 4.65
CA PRO A 37 15.54 -6.14 4.51
C PRO A 37 16.09 -6.57 5.88
N LEU A 38 15.61 -7.70 6.40
CA LEU A 38 16.11 -8.28 7.66
C LEU A 38 17.38 -9.08 7.38
N THR A 39 17.38 -9.81 6.27
CA THR A 39 18.50 -10.62 5.77
C THR A 39 18.57 -10.51 4.25
N ASP A 40 19.53 -11.18 3.62
CA ASP A 40 19.66 -11.19 2.15
C ASP A 40 18.46 -11.86 1.45
N GLN A 41 17.75 -12.72 2.18
CA GLN A 41 16.60 -13.47 1.67
C GLN A 41 15.26 -12.95 2.21
N PHE A 42 15.21 -12.46 3.45
CA PHE A 42 13.96 -12.00 4.07
C PHE A 42 13.86 -10.48 4.11
N TYR A 43 12.69 -9.96 3.76
CA TYR A 43 12.35 -8.56 3.91
C TYR A 43 10.96 -8.40 4.49
N LEU A 44 10.77 -7.38 5.33
CA LEU A 44 9.44 -6.93 5.75
C LEU A 44 8.99 -5.81 4.83
N SER A 45 7.74 -5.88 4.41
CA SER A 45 7.03 -4.81 3.72
C SER A 45 5.87 -4.37 4.60
N SER A 46 5.70 -3.07 4.75
CA SER A 46 4.48 -2.51 5.30
C SER A 46 4.09 -1.30 4.49
N TYR A 47 2.80 -1.08 4.33
CA TYR A 47 2.35 0.17 3.76
C TYR A 47 1.06 0.61 4.40
N ASN A 48 0.88 1.92 4.43
CA ASN A 48 -0.35 2.57 4.80
C ASN A 48 -0.81 3.44 3.63
N GLU A 49 -2.05 3.24 3.20
CA GLU A 49 -2.69 4.07 2.18
C GLU A 49 -3.94 4.72 2.77
N ILE A 50 -3.96 6.04 2.78
CA ILE A 50 -5.06 6.85 3.30
C ILE A 50 -5.82 7.46 2.12
N PHE A 51 -7.14 7.35 2.17
CA PHE A 51 -8.06 7.86 1.16
C PHE A 51 -8.91 8.97 1.78
N LEU A 52 -8.72 10.20 1.31
CA LEU A 52 -9.47 11.38 1.73
C LEU A 52 -10.37 11.84 0.56
N ASN A 53 -11.63 12.16 0.84
CA ASN A 53 -12.53 12.77 -0.15
C ASN A 53 -12.87 14.20 0.28
N THR A 54 -13.01 15.13 -0.67
CA THR A 54 -13.18 16.56 -0.35
C THR A 54 -14.65 16.99 -0.20
N VAL A 55 -15.62 16.24 -0.75
CA VAL A 55 -16.98 16.78 -1.03
C VAL A 55 -18.06 16.35 -0.03
N GLN A 56 -17.96 15.19 0.64
CA GLN A 56 -19.02 14.73 1.57
C GLN A 56 -18.53 14.03 2.85
N ASN A 57 -17.36 13.38 2.84
CA ASN A 57 -16.76 12.77 4.03
C ASN A 57 -15.24 12.91 3.91
N ALA A 58 -14.62 13.68 4.80
CA ALA A 58 -13.19 13.98 4.75
C ALA A 58 -12.32 12.70 4.78
N PHE A 59 -12.81 11.63 5.41
CA PHE A 59 -12.13 10.34 5.51
C PHE A 59 -12.96 9.26 4.79
N ASP A 60 -12.45 8.70 3.69
CA ASP A 60 -13.10 7.61 2.96
C ASP A 60 -12.71 6.28 3.62
N ARG A 61 -11.41 5.95 3.59
CA ARG A 61 -10.86 4.64 4.00
C ARG A 61 -9.40 4.74 4.40
N HIS A 62 -8.94 3.80 5.22
CA HIS A 62 -7.50 3.54 5.40
C HIS A 62 -7.18 2.07 5.18
N ARG A 63 -6.09 1.82 4.46
CA ARG A 63 -5.59 0.47 4.16
C ARG A 63 -4.23 0.31 4.82
N LEU A 64 -4.15 -0.61 5.76
CA LEU A 64 -2.90 -1.01 6.39
C LEU A 64 -2.50 -2.37 5.88
N TYR A 65 -1.25 -2.50 5.46
CA TYR A 65 -0.68 -3.75 5.00
C TYR A 65 0.63 -4.03 5.74
N GLY A 66 0.81 -5.28 6.12
CA GLY A 66 2.07 -5.81 6.63
C GLY A 66 2.32 -7.18 6.02
N GLY A 67 3.50 -7.37 5.44
CA GLY A 67 3.90 -8.61 4.79
C GLY A 67 5.35 -8.97 5.07
N LEU A 68 5.61 -10.26 5.02
CA LEU A 68 6.93 -10.86 5.02
C LEU A 68 7.21 -11.40 3.62
N GLY A 69 8.27 -10.89 3.02
CA GLY A 69 8.78 -11.32 1.74
C GLY A 69 10.00 -12.20 1.86
N TYR A 70 10.09 -13.18 0.98
CA TYR A 70 11.21 -14.09 0.80
C TYR A 70 11.70 -14.02 -0.65
N LYS A 71 12.99 -13.73 -0.82
CA LYS A 71 13.69 -13.67 -2.10
C LYS A 71 14.31 -15.04 -2.39
N LEU A 72 13.66 -15.82 -3.24
CA LEU A 72 14.17 -17.13 -3.67
C LEU A 72 15.39 -16.98 -4.58
N SER A 73 15.39 -15.93 -5.41
CA SER A 73 16.46 -15.63 -6.37
C SER A 73 16.40 -14.15 -6.75
N ASP A 74 17.40 -13.64 -7.47
CA ASP A 74 17.38 -12.25 -7.96
C ASP A 74 16.17 -11.94 -8.86
N ARG A 75 15.59 -12.98 -9.46
CA ARG A 75 14.43 -12.90 -10.36
C ARG A 75 13.09 -13.22 -9.70
N ILE A 76 13.08 -13.95 -8.58
CA ILE A 76 11.87 -14.49 -7.95
C ILE A 76 11.78 -14.01 -6.50
N LYS A 77 10.68 -13.34 -6.18
CA LYS A 77 10.33 -12.96 -4.81
C LYS A 77 8.91 -13.40 -4.51
N ILE A 78 8.69 -13.93 -3.32
CA ILE A 78 7.36 -14.28 -2.82
C ILE A 78 7.11 -13.43 -1.60
N GLU A 79 5.90 -12.93 -1.45
CA GLU A 79 5.49 -12.09 -0.33
C GLU A 79 4.15 -12.55 0.20
N LEU A 80 4.13 -12.88 1.48
CA LEU A 80 2.93 -13.21 2.21
C LEU A 80 2.61 -12.04 3.12
N GLY A 81 1.42 -11.46 3.01
CA GLY A 81 1.05 -10.35 3.88
C GLY A 81 -0.43 -10.27 4.17
N TYR A 82 -0.73 -9.56 5.23
CA TYR A 82 -2.07 -9.28 5.69
C TYR A 82 -2.40 -7.82 5.41
N MET A 83 -3.53 -7.60 4.76
CA MET A 83 -4.09 -6.31 4.45
C MET A 83 -5.38 -6.13 5.23
N ASN A 84 -5.42 -5.09 6.04
CA ASN A 84 -6.64 -4.61 6.63
C ASN A 84 -7.16 -3.40 5.84
N GLN A 85 -8.44 -3.42 5.50
CA GLN A 85 -9.16 -2.30 4.91
C GLN A 85 -10.23 -1.82 5.89
N PHE A 86 -9.97 -0.67 6.49
CA PHE A 86 -10.91 -0.01 7.36
C PHE A 86 -11.79 0.93 6.53
N LEU A 87 -13.09 0.63 6.49
CA LEU A 87 -14.14 1.51 5.98
C LEU A 87 -14.91 2.10 7.18
N ILE A 88 -15.56 3.25 6.97
CA ILE A 88 -16.28 4.00 8.02
C ILE A 88 -17.23 3.11 8.84
N ASN A 89 -17.90 2.14 8.21
CA ASN A 89 -18.89 1.27 8.86
C ASN A 89 -18.50 -0.21 8.89
N THR A 90 -17.34 -0.60 8.36
CA THR A 90 -16.97 -2.02 8.21
C THR A 90 -15.46 -2.18 8.11
N ASN A 91 -14.94 -3.23 8.73
CA ASN A 91 -13.56 -3.63 8.57
C ASN A 91 -13.49 -4.89 7.69
N ARG A 92 -12.54 -4.93 6.74
CA ARG A 92 -12.31 -6.10 5.91
C ARG A 92 -10.85 -6.51 5.92
N ASP A 93 -10.64 -7.73 6.38
CA ASP A 93 -9.34 -8.37 6.45
C ASP A 93 -9.10 -9.24 5.22
N GLN A 94 -7.90 -9.18 4.68
CA GLN A 94 -7.49 -9.94 3.49
C GLN A 94 -6.07 -10.46 3.67
N ILE A 95 -5.87 -11.74 3.39
CA ILE A 95 -4.53 -12.31 3.27
C ILE A 95 -4.14 -12.24 1.79
N ASN A 96 -2.99 -11.67 1.51
CA ASN A 96 -2.42 -11.54 0.19
C ASN A 96 -1.20 -12.45 0.07
N VAL A 97 -1.13 -13.17 -1.03
CA VAL A 97 0.06 -13.91 -1.46
C VAL A 97 0.48 -13.33 -2.80
N LEU A 98 1.66 -12.76 -2.87
CA LEU A 98 2.19 -12.07 -4.04
C LEU A 98 3.44 -12.80 -4.52
N GLY A 99 3.49 -13.11 -5.81
CA GLY A 99 4.69 -13.59 -6.49
C GLY A 99 5.18 -12.52 -7.45
N PHE A 100 6.44 -12.10 -7.30
CA PHE A 100 7.11 -11.19 -8.22
C PHE A 100 8.11 -11.97 -9.05
N PHE A 101 7.96 -11.88 -10.37
CA PHE A 101 8.87 -12.46 -11.35
C PHE A 101 9.40 -11.34 -12.25
N ASN A 102 10.71 -11.14 -12.26
CA ASN A 102 11.39 -10.22 -13.17
C ASN A 102 12.09 -11.01 -14.27
N PHE A 103 11.77 -10.69 -15.53
CA PHE A 103 12.39 -11.22 -16.75
C PHE A 103 13.69 -10.49 -17.09
#